data_AF-A0A392SC90-F1
#
_entry.id   AF-A0A392SC90-F1
#
_cell.length_a   1.000
_cell.length_b   1.000
_cell.length_c   1.000
_cell.angle_alpha   90.00
_cell.angle_beta   90.00
_cell.angle_gamma   90.00
#
_symmetry.space_group_name_H-M   'P 1'
#
loop_
_entity.id
_entity.type
_entity.pdbx_description
1 polymer ?
#
loop_
_entity_poly.entity_id
_entity_poly.type
_entity_poly.pdbx_seq_one_letter_code
_entity_poly.pdbx_strand_id
1 'polypeptide(L)'
;MTDLGKMKYFLGMEVNQSSNGIFIHQQKYAVEILNRFGMENCNTVSSPIVPGCKLVKNDTDKVADSTLYKQMVGSLMYLLASRPDLAYSVCLVA
;
A
#
# COMPACT_ATOMS: atom_id res chain seq x y z
N MET A 1 -17.34 32.44 -8.99
CA MET A 1 -16.55 31.29 -8.51
C MET A 1 -17.56 30.31 -7.93
N THR A 2 -17.70 29.13 -8.54
CA THR A 2 -18.75 28.15 -8.17
C THR A 2 -18.19 27.23 -7.10
N ASP A 3 -18.92 27.08 -5.99
CA ASP A 3 -18.60 26.10 -4.95
C ASP A 3 -18.95 24.69 -5.44
N LEU A 4 -17.96 23.80 -5.46
CA LEU A 4 -18.11 22.39 -5.84
C LEU A 4 -18.47 21.49 -4.63
N GLY A 5 -18.63 22.09 -3.45
CA GLY A 5 -18.90 21.40 -2.21
C GLY A 5 -17.65 20.77 -1.59
N LYS A 6 -17.88 19.81 -0.68
CA LYS A 6 -16.80 19.15 0.06
C LYS A 6 -15.93 18.28 -0.86
N MET A 7 -14.62 18.53 -0.84
CA MET A 7 -13.61 17.67 -1.45
C MET A 7 -13.70 16.23 -0.92
N LYS A 8 -13.83 15.27 -1.85
CA LYS A 8 -13.86 13.83 -1.56
C LYS A 8 -12.53 13.13 -1.85
N TYR A 9 -11.74 13.69 -2.77
CA TYR A 9 -10.46 13.13 -3.17
C TYR A 9 -9.41 14.24 -3.33
N PHE A 10 -8.18 13.96 -2.90
CA PHE A 10 -7.03 14.83 -3.12
C PHE A 10 -5.81 13.98 -3.45
N LEU A 11 -5.19 14.22 -4.61
CA LEU A 11 -4.01 13.47 -5.09
C LEU A 11 -4.19 11.94 -5.07
N GLY A 12 -5.41 11.43 -5.25
CA GLY A 12 -5.72 9.99 -5.20
C GLY A 12 -6.02 9.44 -3.79
N MET A 13 -5.94 10.26 -2.75
CA MET A 13 -6.36 9.91 -1.39
C MET A 13 -7.82 10.29 -1.15
N GLU A 14 -8.50 9.51 -0.33
CA GLU A 14 -9.88 9.74 0.08
C GLU A 14 -9.92 10.73 1.25
N VAL A 15 -10.85 11.68 1.20
CA VAL A 15 -10.96 12.77 2.17
C VAL A 15 -12.37 12.78 2.76
N ASN A 16 -12.46 12.61 4.07
CA ASN A 16 -13.69 12.68 4.85
C ASN A 16 -13.69 13.93 5.73
N GLN A 17 -14.61 14.85 5.44
CA GLN A 17 -14.72 16.13 6.14
C GLN A 17 -15.97 16.15 7.04
N SER A 18 -15.74 16.10 8.34
CA SER A 18 -16.77 16.07 9.39
C SER A 18 -16.65 17.28 10.33
N SER A 19 -17.61 17.44 11.24
CA SER A 19 -17.50 18.43 12.34
C SER A 19 -16.27 18.21 13.22
N ASN A 20 -15.75 16.98 13.27
CA ASN A 20 -14.61 16.59 14.10
C ASN A 20 -13.26 16.83 13.40
N GLY A 21 -13.27 17.30 12.15
CA GLY A 21 -12.07 17.55 11.36
C GLY A 21 -12.05 16.79 10.03
N ILE A 22 -10.86 16.78 9.43
CA ILE A 22 -10.57 16.18 8.13
C ILE A 22 -9.78 14.90 8.34
N PHE A 23 -10.31 13.79 7.83
CA PHE A 23 -9.66 12.49 7.83
C PHE A 23 -9.24 12.13 6.41
N ILE A 24 -8.00 11.68 6.25
CA ILE A 24 -7.45 11.25 4.96
C ILE A 24 -7.12 9.75 5.05
N HIS A 25 -7.55 8.97 4.06
CA HIS A 25 -7.24 7.53 3.99
C HIS A 25 -7.08 7.04 2.56
N GLN A 26 -6.62 5.80 2.41
CA GLN A 26 -6.42 5.13 1.13
C GLN A 26 -7.02 3.71 1.11
N GLN A 27 -8.13 3.50 1.84
CA GLN A 27 -8.78 2.19 1.96
C GLN A 27 -9.13 1.61 0.59
N LYS A 28 -9.72 2.40 -0.31
CA LYS A 28 -10.04 1.95 -1.66
C LYS A 28 -8.79 1.47 -2.41
N TYR A 29 -7.71 2.24 -2.33
CA TYR A 29 -6.46 1.90 -2.98
C TYR A 29 -5.82 0.62 -2.41
N ALA A 30 -5.89 0.42 -1.09
CA ALA A 30 -5.42 -0.81 -0.46
C ALA A 30 -6.17 -2.05 -0.97
N VAL A 31 -7.50 -1.97 -1.10
CA VAL A 31 -8.31 -3.05 -1.67
C VAL A 31 -8.00 -3.28 -3.15
N GLU A 32 -7.82 -2.22 -3.93
CA GLU A 32 -7.43 -2.33 -5.35
C GLU A 32 -6.07 -3.04 -5.52
N ILE A 33 -5.09 -2.77 -4.66
CA ILE A 33 -3.80 -3.49 -4.67
C ILE A 33 -4.00 -4.98 -4.41
N LEU A 34 -4.77 -5.32 -3.38
CA LEU A 34 -5.02 -6.73 -3.05
C LEU A 34 -5.65 -7.46 -4.22
N ASN A 35 -6.71 -6.90 -4.81
CA ASN A 35 -7.37 -7.48 -5.98
C ASN A 35 -6.42 -7.59 -7.19
N ARG A 36 -5.61 -6.55 -7.45
CA ARG A 36 -4.69 -6.51 -8.59
C ARG A 36 -3.67 -7.64 -8.57
N PHE A 37 -3.22 -8.04 -7.37
CA PHE A 37 -2.21 -9.07 -7.20
C PHE A 37 -2.77 -10.41 -6.66
N GLY A 38 -4.10 -10.59 -6.67
CA GLY A 38 -4.75 -11.84 -6.27
C GLY A 38 -4.64 -12.16 -4.78
N MET A 39 -4.67 -11.14 -3.92
CA MET A 39 -4.44 -11.23 -2.47
C MET A 39 -5.69 -10.91 -1.64
N GLU A 40 -6.87 -10.86 -2.25
CA GLU A 40 -8.14 -10.52 -1.61
C GLU A 40 -8.57 -11.50 -0.51
N ASN A 41 -8.12 -12.76 -0.61
CA ASN A 41 -8.42 -13.84 0.34
C ASN A 41 -7.22 -14.20 1.24
N CYS A 42 -6.17 -13.36 1.26
CA CYS A 42 -5.01 -13.61 2.11
C CYS A 42 -5.33 -13.46 3.59
N ASN A 43 -4.66 -14.25 4.42
CA ASN A 43 -4.77 -14.15 5.87
C ASN A 43 -4.26 -12.79 6.37
N THR A 44 -5.01 -12.18 7.28
CA THR A 44 -4.58 -10.94 7.94
C THR A 44 -3.44 -11.21 8.90
N VAL A 45 -2.42 -10.35 8.88
CA VAL A 45 -1.29 -10.40 9.81
C VAL A 45 -1.20 -9.08 10.57
N SER A 46 -0.89 -9.16 11.87
CA SER A 46 -0.67 -7.97 12.69
C SER A 46 0.72 -7.36 12.49
N SER A 47 1.70 -8.18 12.11
CA SER A 47 3.06 -7.76 11.83
C SER A 47 3.34 -7.83 10.33
N PRO A 48 3.81 -6.73 9.69
CA PRO A 48 4.09 -6.71 8.25
C PRO A 48 5.27 -7.59 7.81
N ILE A 49 6.16 -7.96 8.74
CA ILE A 49 7.30 -8.85 8.46
C ILE A 49 7.73 -9.59 9.72
N VAL A 50 8.25 -10.81 9.56
CA VAL A 50 8.82 -11.57 10.65
C VAL A 50 10.09 -10.86 11.18
N PRO A 51 10.22 -10.60 12.49
CA PRO A 51 11.42 -10.00 13.05
C PRO A 51 12.68 -10.80 12.74
N GLY A 52 13.76 -10.12 12.36
CA GLY A 52 15.03 -10.77 12.01
C GLY A 52 15.04 -11.44 10.64
N CYS A 53 14.00 -11.26 9.81
CA CYS A 53 14.01 -11.72 8.42
C CYS A 53 15.16 -11.07 7.65
N LYS A 54 15.97 -11.89 6.99
CA LYS A 54 17.07 -11.46 6.13
C LYS A 54 16.78 -11.92 4.72
N LEU A 55 16.88 -11.00 3.76
CA LEU A 55 16.80 -11.34 2.35
C LEU A 55 18.08 -12.07 1.94
N VAL A 56 17.93 -13.28 1.41
CA VAL A 56 19.03 -14.09 0.89
C VAL A 56 18.75 -14.36 -0.58
N LYS A 57 19.76 -14.17 -1.43
CA LYS A 57 19.65 -14.50 -2.84
C LYS A 57 19.61 -16.01 -2.99
N ASN A 58 18.58 -16.53 -3.64
CA ASN A 58 18.52 -17.94 -4.01
C ASN A 58 18.83 -18.09 -5.50
N ASP A 59 19.98 -18.67 -5.83
CA ASP A 59 20.43 -18.84 -7.23
C ASP A 59 19.80 -20.06 -7.92
N THR A 60 19.05 -20.89 -7.20
CA THR A 60 18.36 -22.07 -7.77
C THR A 60 16.93 -21.80 -8.20
N ASP A 61 16.33 -20.69 -7.76
CA ASP A 61 14.93 -20.39 -8.03
C ASP A 61 14.73 -19.68 -9.36
N LYS A 62 13.53 -19.82 -9.92
CA LYS A 62 13.14 -19.06 -11.12
C LYS A 62 13.19 -17.57 -10.81
N VAL A 63 13.84 -16.83 -11.72
CA VAL A 63 13.88 -15.36 -11.65
C VAL A 63 12.45 -14.82 -11.69
N ALA A 64 12.11 -13.99 -10.70
CA ALA A 64 10.82 -13.32 -10.66
C ALA A 64 10.68 -12.33 -11.82
N ASP A 65 9.45 -12.10 -12.28
CA ASP A 65 9.17 -11.06 -13.26
C ASP A 65 9.49 -9.68 -12.65
N SER A 66 10.54 -9.03 -13.17
CA SER A 66 11.01 -7.73 -12.69
C SER A 66 9.92 -6.64 -12.78
N THR A 67 9.07 -6.70 -13.80
CA THR A 67 7.99 -5.73 -14.00
C THR A 67 6.94 -5.90 -12.94
N LEU A 68 6.48 -7.15 -12.72
CA LEU A 68 5.47 -7.45 -11.72
C LEU A 68 5.96 -7.11 -10.31
N TYR A 69 7.21 -7.43 -10.00
CA TYR A 69 7.85 -7.08 -8.74
C TYR A 69 7.85 -5.57 -8.50
N LYS A 70 8.34 -4.78 -9.45
CA LYS A 70 8.39 -3.32 -9.35
C LYS A 70 7.00 -2.71 -9.24
N GLN A 71 6.00 -3.28 -9.92
CA GLN A 71 4.60 -2.84 -9.79
C GLN A 71 4.08 -3.06 -8.36
N MET A 72 4.33 -4.21 -7.75
CA MET A 72 3.93 -4.48 -6.36
C MET A 72 4.61 -3.52 -5.38
N VAL A 73 5.94 -3.39 -5.46
CA VAL A 73 6.72 -2.52 -4.58
C VAL A 73 6.29 -1.06 -4.73
N GLY A 74 6.15 -0.56 -5.97
CA GLY A 74 5.71 0.82 -6.22
C GLY A 74 4.30 1.11 -5.69
N SER A 75 3.38 0.15 -5.82
CA SER A 75 2.04 0.24 -5.23
C SER A 75 2.07 0.32 -3.70
N LEU A 76 2.90 -0.50 -3.05
CA LEU A 76 3.08 -0.45 -1.60
C LEU A 76 3.76 0.85 -1.14
N MET A 77 4.70 1.39 -1.90
CA MET A 77 5.34 2.69 -1.60
C MET A 77 4.33 3.83 -1.54
N TYR A 78 3.34 3.85 -2.44
CA TYR A 78 2.30 4.88 -2.40
C TYR A 78 1.35 4.73 -1.19
N LEU A 79 1.13 3.51 -0.69
CA LEU A 79 0.39 3.26 0.56
C LEU A 79 1.10 3.82 1.81
N LEU A 80 2.42 3.96 1.78
CA LEU A 80 3.19 4.45 2.94
C LEU A 80 2.75 5.84 3.41
N ALA A 81 2.13 6.63 2.52
CA ALA A 81 1.60 7.94 2.87
C ALA A 81 0.48 7.89 3.92
N SER A 82 -0.30 6.80 3.99
CA SER A 82 -1.34 6.59 5.01
C SER A 82 -1.06 5.41 5.95
N ARG A 83 -0.11 4.54 5.61
CA ARG A 83 0.29 3.35 6.37
C ARG A 83 1.80 3.34 6.67
N PRO A 84 2.30 4.27 7.51
CA PRO A 84 3.72 4.35 7.84
C PRO A 84 4.26 3.11 8.57
N ASP A 85 3.39 2.33 9.19
CA ASP A 85 3.73 1.06 9.85
C ASP A 85 4.30 0.00 8.87
N LEU A 86 4.03 0.13 7.57
CA LEU A 86 4.57 -0.75 6.53
C LEU A 86 5.96 -0.33 6.05
N ALA A 87 6.46 0.85 6.43
CA ALA A 87 7.64 1.46 5.83
C ALA A 87 8.88 0.56 5.89
N TYR A 88 9.14 -0.08 7.02
CA TYR A 88 10.29 -0.97 7.17
C TYR A 88 10.24 -2.14 6.17
N SER A 89 9.11 -2.84 6.11
CA SER A 89 8.96 -4.02 5.24
C SER A 89 9.01 -3.68 3.77
N VAL A 90 8.43 -2.54 3.36
CA VAL A 90 8.46 -2.07 1.97
C VAL A 90 9.85 -1.60 1.58
N CYS A 91 10.54 -0.83 2.42
CA CYS A 91 11.89 -0.36 2.15
C CYS A 91 12.93 -1.49 2.12
N LEU A 92 12.71 -2.58 2.86
CA LEU A 92 13.61 -3.74 2.83
C LEU A 92 13.62 -4.42 1.45
N VAL A 93 12.49 -4.41 0.74
CA VAL A 93 12.31 -5.03 -0.58
C VAL A 93 12.37 -4.01 -1.74
N ALA A 94 12.60 -2.74 -1.43
CA ALA A 94 12.65 -1.66 -2.43
C ALA A 94 13.84 -1.77 -3.40
#